data_AF-A0A8T6PYG4-F1
#
_entry.id   AF-A0A8T6PYG4-F1
#
_cell.length_a   1.000
_cell.length_b   1.000
_cell.length_c   1.000
_cell.angle_alpha   90.00
_cell.angle_beta   90.00
_cell.angle_gamma   90.00
#
_symmetry.space_group_name_H-M   'P 1'
#
loop_
_entity.id
_entity.type
_entity.pdbx_description
1 polymer ?
#
loop_
_entity_poly.entity_id
_entity_poly.type
_entity_poly.pdbx_seq_one_letter_code
_entity_poly.pdbx_strand_id
1 'polypeptide(L)'
;MTIILQPKASPGHHIIGLDSEHLNGGTVPWHKHLYAQLLYPAEGVVRVWAGESVWLVHASSALWLPPQMPHKFVATGNVLLKTVLVSEAESETLGTVCFMTGISPLLRELLIAINQLPPSQSTTDKQQLRFSALETLILQEIKMGVKMTLELPWPNDERLQQLCENLLNNQGYLPTLDNLA
;
A
#
# COMPACT_ATOMS: atom_id res chain seq x y z
N MET A 1 -11.15 -2.84 16.75
CA MET A 1 -10.16 -1.96 17.42
C MET A 1 -9.07 -1.63 16.41
N THR A 2 -8.79 -0.35 16.18
CA THR A 2 -7.76 0.10 15.22
C THR A 2 -6.49 0.46 15.98
N ILE A 3 -5.36 -0.15 15.63
CA ILE A 3 -4.06 0.12 16.27
C ILE A 3 -3.42 1.36 15.63
N ILE A 4 -2.75 2.20 16.41
CA ILE A 4 -2.00 3.36 15.90
C ILE A 4 -0.52 2.98 15.81
N LEU A 5 0.04 3.00 14.61
CA LEU A 5 1.48 2.82 14.38
C LEU A 5 2.14 4.19 14.23
N GLN A 6 3.34 4.36 14.78
CA GLN A 6 4.10 5.61 14.74
C GLN A 6 5.54 5.32 14.27
N PRO A 7 5.73 5.03 12.97
CA PRO A 7 7.05 4.90 12.40
C PRO A 7 7.80 6.23 12.50
N LYS A 8 9.11 6.19 12.70
CA LYS A 8 9.93 7.39 12.90
C LYS A 8 10.91 7.53 11.74
N ALA A 9 10.72 8.56 10.92
CA ALA A 9 11.68 8.90 9.89
C ALA A 9 13.00 9.36 10.52
N SER A 10 14.10 9.12 9.80
CA SER A 10 15.39 9.70 10.15
C SER A 10 15.35 11.23 10.05
N PRO A 11 16.08 11.96 10.91
CA PRO A 11 16.12 13.42 10.85
C PRO A 11 16.48 13.92 9.45
N GLY A 12 15.69 14.85 8.90
CA GLY A 12 15.91 15.45 7.59
C GLY A 12 15.37 14.64 6.39
N HIS A 13 14.78 13.47 6.63
CA HIS A 13 14.11 12.68 5.60
C HIS A 13 12.59 12.70 5.78
N HIS A 14 11.90 12.72 4.64
CA HIS A 14 10.45 12.79 4.54
C HIS A 14 9.84 11.43 4.20
N ILE A 15 10.64 10.44 3.80
CA ILE A 15 10.17 9.09 3.53
C ILE A 15 10.83 8.02 4.39
N ILE A 16 10.13 6.89 4.53
CA ILE A 16 10.62 5.67 5.18
C ILE A 16 10.32 4.49 4.24
N GLY A 17 11.36 3.73 3.85
CA GLY A 17 11.19 2.44 3.19
C GLY A 17 10.85 1.36 4.22
N LEU A 18 9.85 0.53 3.94
CA LEU A 18 9.50 -0.64 4.74
C LEU A 18 9.23 -1.83 3.80
N ASP A 19 10.03 -2.87 3.91
CA ASP A 19 9.76 -4.13 3.22
C ASP A 19 9.25 -5.22 4.16
N SER A 20 8.42 -6.10 3.62
CA SER A 20 7.91 -7.24 4.35
C SER A 20 7.46 -8.34 3.40
N GLU A 21 7.49 -9.57 3.89
CA GLU A 21 7.01 -10.75 3.18
C GLU A 21 5.78 -11.31 3.91
N HIS A 22 4.77 -11.71 3.14
CA HIS A 22 3.54 -12.27 3.67
C HIS A 22 3.21 -13.55 2.92
N LEU A 23 3.01 -14.64 3.65
CA LEU A 23 2.49 -15.88 3.08
C LEU A 23 1.02 -15.72 2.67
N ASN A 24 0.51 -16.60 1.81
CA ASN A 24 -0.90 -16.62 1.43
C ASN A 24 -1.83 -16.59 2.66
N GLY A 25 -2.80 -15.67 2.66
CA GLY A 25 -3.71 -15.45 3.77
C GLY A 25 -3.12 -14.66 4.95
N GLY A 26 -1.84 -14.27 4.89
CA GLY A 26 -1.20 -13.39 5.86
C GLY A 26 -1.94 -12.07 5.97
N THR A 27 -2.11 -11.55 7.18
CA THR A 27 -2.92 -10.36 7.44
C THR A 27 -2.16 -9.32 8.24
N VAL A 28 -2.42 -8.05 7.93
CA VAL A 28 -2.14 -6.94 8.84
C VAL A 28 -3.49 -6.38 9.29
N PRO A 29 -3.80 -6.42 10.59
CA PRO A 29 -5.10 -6.02 11.11
C PRO A 29 -5.34 -4.52 10.93
N TRP A 30 -6.55 -4.07 11.26
CA TRP A 30 -6.92 -2.66 11.20
C TRP A 30 -5.96 -1.78 12.00
N HIS A 31 -5.34 -0.84 11.30
CA HIS A 31 -4.42 0.13 11.88
C HIS A 31 -4.46 1.47 11.12
N LYS A 32 -3.79 2.49 11.67
CA LYS A 32 -3.54 3.77 11.01
C LYS A 32 -2.23 4.38 11.53
N HIS A 33 -1.70 5.36 10.81
CA HIS A 33 -0.48 6.08 11.17
C HIS A 33 -0.50 7.51 10.61
N LEU A 34 0.36 8.39 11.14
CA LEU A 34 0.47 9.79 10.73
C LEU A 34 1.10 9.99 9.35
N TYR A 35 1.72 8.97 8.78
CA TYR A 35 2.33 9.04 7.45
C TYR A 35 1.29 8.65 6.39
N ALA A 36 1.40 9.23 5.20
CA ALA A 36 0.82 8.61 4.03
C ALA A 36 1.60 7.35 3.67
N GLN A 37 0.99 6.44 2.94
CA GLN A 37 1.60 5.17 2.54
C GLN A 37 1.37 4.92 1.07
N LEU A 38 2.45 4.71 0.32
CA LEU A 38 2.42 4.05 -0.97
C LEU A 38 2.71 2.55 -0.76
N LEU A 39 1.67 1.73 -0.89
CA LEU A 39 1.70 0.28 -0.76
C LEU A 39 1.86 -0.36 -2.13
N TYR A 40 2.98 -1.07 -2.36
CA TYR A 40 3.28 -1.73 -3.64
C TYR A 40 3.67 -3.20 -3.43
N PRO A 41 2.85 -4.17 -3.84
CA PRO A 41 3.23 -5.57 -3.86
C PRO A 41 4.08 -5.84 -5.10
N ALA A 42 5.40 -5.99 -4.92
CA ALA A 42 6.32 -6.31 -6.01
C ALA A 42 6.09 -7.73 -6.56
N GLU A 43 5.57 -8.62 -5.72
CA GLU A 43 5.07 -9.94 -6.08
C GLU A 43 3.75 -10.22 -5.36
N GLY A 44 2.89 -11.03 -5.99
CA GLY A 44 1.59 -11.40 -5.45
C GLY A 44 0.53 -10.29 -5.55
N VAL A 45 -0.54 -10.44 -4.77
CA VAL A 45 -1.69 -9.53 -4.72
C VAL A 45 -2.04 -9.24 -3.26
N VAL A 46 -2.36 -7.99 -2.96
CA VAL A 46 -2.83 -7.58 -1.64
C VAL A 46 -4.24 -7.02 -1.78
N ARG A 47 -5.15 -7.49 -0.92
CA ARG A 47 -6.46 -6.88 -0.75
C ARG A 47 -6.43 -5.94 0.43
N VAL A 48 -6.71 -4.66 0.20
CA VAL A 48 -6.66 -3.60 1.21
C VAL A 48 -8.07 -3.08 1.45
N TRP A 49 -8.50 -3.05 2.70
CA TRP A 49 -9.70 -2.32 3.10
C TRP A 49 -9.23 -0.97 3.64
N ALA A 50 -9.83 0.11 3.17
CA ALA A 50 -9.56 1.47 3.62
C ALA A 50 -10.86 2.27 3.62
N GLY A 51 -11.31 2.72 4.79
CA GLY A 51 -12.67 3.27 4.93
C GLY A 51 -13.74 2.22 4.54
N GLU A 52 -14.63 2.60 3.62
CA GLU A 52 -15.73 1.76 3.09
C GLU A 52 -15.35 1.03 1.78
N SER A 53 -14.09 1.17 1.36
CA SER A 53 -13.57 0.75 0.07
C SER A 53 -12.73 -0.50 0.19
N VAL A 54 -12.77 -1.37 -0.83
CA VAL A 54 -11.80 -2.46 -0.99
C VAL A 54 -11.00 -2.28 -2.27
N TRP A 55 -9.69 -2.45 -2.14
CA TRP A 55 -8.71 -2.29 -3.21
C TRP A 55 -7.97 -3.60 -3.43
N LEU A 56 -7.86 -4.03 -4.69
CA LEU A 56 -6.98 -5.12 -5.10
C LEU A 56 -5.72 -4.52 -5.72
N VAL A 57 -4.59 -4.68 -5.02
CA VAL A 57 -3.30 -4.12 -5.42
C VAL A 57 -2.42 -5.26 -5.90
N HIS A 58 -1.85 -5.12 -7.09
CA HIS A 58 -0.98 -6.12 -7.72
C HIS A 58 0.25 -5.46 -8.35
N ALA A 59 1.20 -6.27 -8.83
CA ALA A 59 2.54 -5.83 -9.24
C ALA A 59 2.64 -4.78 -10.37
N SER A 60 1.53 -4.38 -11.01
CA SER A 60 1.52 -3.24 -11.96
C SER A 60 0.89 -1.96 -11.38
N SER A 61 0.55 -1.96 -10.10
CA SER A 61 -0.15 -0.87 -9.42
C SER A 61 0.33 -0.71 -7.99
N ALA A 62 0.16 0.49 -7.44
CA ALA A 62 0.31 0.76 -6.03
C ALA A 62 -0.89 1.51 -5.49
N LEU A 63 -1.17 1.34 -4.20
CA LEU A 63 -2.22 2.05 -3.50
C LEU A 63 -1.61 3.15 -2.65
N TRP A 64 -2.07 4.37 -2.85
CA TRP A 64 -1.84 5.49 -1.95
C TRP A 64 -2.91 5.51 -0.87
N LEU A 65 -2.48 5.54 0.38
CA LEU A 65 -3.29 5.73 1.58
C LEU A 65 -2.86 7.06 2.21
N PRO A 66 -3.76 8.05 2.37
CA PRO A 66 -3.41 9.31 3.00
C PRO A 66 -3.15 9.12 4.51
N PRO A 67 -2.55 10.12 5.19
CA PRO A 67 -2.35 10.08 6.63
C PRO A 67 -3.65 9.74 7.37
N GLN A 68 -3.51 9.01 8.48
CA GLN A 68 -4.60 8.67 9.40
C GLN A 68 -5.72 7.80 8.81
N MET A 69 -5.62 7.35 7.56
CA MET A 69 -6.57 6.43 6.93
C MET A 69 -6.55 5.06 7.64
N PRO A 70 -7.63 4.66 8.34
CA PRO A 70 -7.73 3.31 8.89
C PRO A 70 -7.73 2.31 7.74
N HIS A 71 -6.83 1.34 7.79
CA HIS A 71 -6.75 0.29 6.79
C HIS A 71 -6.30 -1.04 7.39
N LYS A 72 -6.64 -2.13 6.69
CA LYS A 72 -6.12 -3.49 6.93
C LYS A 72 -5.79 -4.12 5.59
N PHE A 73 -4.96 -5.15 5.58
CA PHE A 73 -4.78 -5.94 4.37
C PHE A 73 -4.70 -7.44 4.60
N VAL A 74 -4.99 -8.17 3.53
CA VAL A 74 -4.85 -9.63 3.43
C VAL A 74 -4.05 -9.96 2.16
N ALA A 75 -3.01 -10.77 2.29
CA ALA A 75 -2.23 -11.30 1.18
C ALA A 75 -3.01 -12.38 0.44
N THR A 76 -3.08 -12.28 -0.89
CA THR A 76 -3.63 -13.28 -1.79
C THR A 76 -2.48 -13.89 -2.59
N GLY A 77 -2.11 -15.13 -2.24
CA GLY A 77 -0.82 -15.72 -2.62
C GLY A 77 0.33 -15.22 -1.74
N ASN A 78 1.55 -15.67 -2.03
CA ASN A 78 2.74 -15.14 -1.39
C ASN A 78 3.02 -13.73 -1.93
N VAL A 79 3.30 -12.79 -1.04
CA VAL A 79 3.48 -11.38 -1.35
C VAL A 79 4.84 -10.88 -0.87
N LEU A 80 5.56 -10.21 -1.76
CA LEU A 80 6.70 -9.36 -1.41
C LEU A 80 6.24 -7.91 -1.45
N LEU A 81 6.12 -7.27 -0.29
CA LEU A 81 5.60 -5.92 -0.16
C LEU A 81 6.74 -4.92 -0.04
N LYS A 82 6.74 -3.91 -0.92
CA LYS A 82 7.60 -2.73 -0.83
C LYS A 82 6.72 -1.53 -0.51
N THR A 83 6.95 -0.93 0.65
CA THR A 83 6.19 0.21 1.13
C THR A 83 7.10 1.43 1.21
N VAL A 84 6.55 2.58 0.86
CA VAL A 84 7.13 3.88 1.23
C VAL A 84 6.11 4.64 2.05
N LEU A 85 6.49 5.00 3.27
CA LEU A 85 5.76 5.96 4.07
C LEU A 85 6.25 7.35 3.75
N VAL A 86 5.34 8.30 3.63
CA VAL A 86 5.62 9.70 3.28
C VAL A 86 5.10 10.60 4.39
N SER A 87 5.91 11.57 4.80
CA SER A 87 5.55 12.52 5.85
C SER A 87 4.24 13.24 5.54
N GLU A 88 3.51 13.63 6.58
CA GLU A 88 2.24 14.36 6.44
C GLU A 88 2.40 15.61 5.56
N ALA A 89 3.46 16.40 5.79
CA ALA A 89 3.75 17.61 5.03
C ALA A 89 3.92 17.37 3.52
N GLU A 90 4.70 16.35 3.12
CA GLU A 90 4.86 16.02 1.70
C GLU A 90 3.57 15.45 1.11
N SER A 91 2.82 14.69 1.89
CA SER A 91 1.59 14.01 1.44
C SER A 91 0.49 14.98 1.00
N GLU A 92 0.41 16.18 1.60
CA GLU A 92 -0.57 17.22 1.22
C GLU A 92 -0.48 17.59 -0.27
N THR A 93 0.74 17.54 -0.83
CA THR A 93 0.97 17.86 -2.24
C THR A 93 0.80 16.65 -3.19
N LEU A 94 0.80 15.44 -2.64
CA LEU A 94 0.73 14.19 -3.38
C LEU A 94 -0.70 13.65 -3.47
N GLY A 95 -1.50 13.78 -2.42
CA GLY A 95 -2.91 13.44 -2.46
C GLY A 95 -3.50 13.20 -1.08
N THR A 96 -4.70 13.75 -0.87
CA THR A 96 -5.43 13.73 0.41
C THR A 96 -6.49 12.63 0.49
N VAL A 97 -6.67 11.84 -0.57
CA VAL A 97 -7.62 10.72 -0.66
C VAL A 97 -6.91 9.45 -1.11
N CYS A 98 -7.52 8.29 -0.86
CA CYS A 98 -7.02 7.03 -1.41
C CYS A 98 -7.06 7.06 -2.94
N PHE A 99 -5.98 6.62 -3.58
CA PHE A 99 -5.96 6.43 -5.03
C PHE A 99 -5.03 5.29 -5.42
N MET A 100 -5.31 4.66 -6.56
CA MET A 100 -4.38 3.73 -7.19
C MET A 100 -3.53 4.49 -8.20
N THR A 101 -2.25 4.14 -8.31
CA THR A 101 -1.37 4.62 -9.38
C THR A 101 -0.76 3.43 -10.10
N GLY A 102 -0.60 3.56 -11.42
CA GLY A 102 0.24 2.63 -12.17
C GLY A 102 1.69 2.71 -11.67
N ILE A 103 2.39 1.58 -11.68
CA ILE A 103 3.81 1.52 -11.33
C ILE A 103 4.65 1.62 -12.61
N SER A 104 5.32 2.76 -12.78
CA SER A 104 6.31 2.94 -13.85
C SER A 104 7.53 2.03 -13.60
N PRO A 105 8.27 1.61 -14.64
CA PRO A 105 9.52 0.87 -14.46
C PRO A 105 10.52 1.61 -13.56
N LEU A 106 10.57 2.94 -13.66
CA LEU A 106 11.44 3.75 -12.80
C LEU A 106 11.00 3.70 -11.33
N LEU A 107 9.72 3.99 -11.06
CA LEU A 107 9.19 3.95 -9.70
C LEU A 107 9.36 2.57 -9.07
N ARG A 108 9.16 1.49 -9.84
CA ARG A 108 9.43 0.11 -9.37
C ARG A 108 10.85 -0.03 -8.82
N GLU A 109 11.86 0.33 -9.59
CA GLU A 109 13.26 0.16 -9.18
C GLU A 109 13.63 1.11 -8.02
N LEU A 110 13.05 2.32 -7.98
CA LEU A 110 13.24 3.25 -6.87
C LEU A 110 12.69 2.68 -5.56
N LEU A 111 11.48 2.10 -5.60
CA LEU A 111 10.85 1.45 -4.44
C LEU A 111 11.65 0.23 -3.98
N ILE A 112 12.20 -0.57 -4.89
CA ILE A 112 13.10 -1.67 -4.53
C ILE A 112 14.37 -1.13 -3.87
N ALA A 113 15.01 -0.13 -4.46
CA ALA A 113 16.29 0.41 -4.01
C ALA A 113 16.20 1.07 -2.63
N ILE A 114 15.16 1.89 -2.36
CA ILE A 114 15.01 2.58 -1.07
C ILE A 114 14.78 1.58 0.07
N ASN A 115 14.07 0.49 -0.21
CA ASN A 115 13.76 -0.57 0.76
C ASN A 115 14.94 -1.49 1.07
N GLN A 116 16.02 -1.45 0.28
CA GLN A 116 17.26 -2.20 0.53
C GLN A 116 18.29 -1.39 1.34
N LEU A 117 18.04 -0.09 1.57
CA LEU A 117 18.95 0.74 2.35
C LEU A 117 18.78 0.46 3.85
N PRO A 118 19.88 0.35 4.61
CA PRO A 118 19.79 0.18 6.05
C PRO A 118 19.17 1.43 6.68
N PRO A 119 18.52 1.30 7.86
CA PRO A 119 18.02 2.45 8.61
C PRO A 119 19.14 3.49 8.84
N SER A 120 18.82 4.78 8.72
CA SER A 120 19.88 5.82 8.61
C SER A 120 20.75 6.01 9.85
N GLN A 121 20.48 5.31 10.95
CA GLN A 121 21.34 5.32 12.14
C GLN A 121 22.69 4.60 11.92
N SER A 122 22.90 3.96 10.76
CA SER A 122 24.14 3.23 10.45
C SER A 122 24.70 3.54 9.05
N THR A 123 24.34 4.70 8.46
CA THR A 123 24.70 5.03 7.08
C THR A 123 25.94 5.90 6.95
N THR A 124 26.75 5.62 5.93
CA THR A 124 27.85 6.48 5.44
C THR A 124 27.33 7.69 4.68
N ASP A 125 28.14 8.74 4.51
CA ASP A 125 27.79 9.95 3.74
C ASP A 125 27.29 9.62 2.31
N LYS A 126 27.88 8.62 1.66
CA LYS A 126 27.48 8.16 0.32
C LYS A 126 26.08 7.52 0.32
N GLN A 127 25.74 6.75 1.36
CA GLN A 127 24.42 6.15 1.50
C GLN A 127 23.36 7.22 1.77
N GLN A 128 23.71 8.25 2.55
CA GLN A 128 22.81 9.39 2.80
C GLN A 128 22.53 10.16 1.50
N LEU A 129 23.57 10.47 0.72
CA LEU A 129 23.39 11.15 -0.58
C LEU A 129 22.51 10.32 -1.53
N ARG A 130 22.74 9.01 -1.59
CA ARG A 130 21.92 8.09 -2.40
C ARG A 130 20.47 8.06 -1.90
N PHE A 131 20.25 8.03 -0.59
CA PHE A 131 18.90 8.06 -0.02
C PHE A 131 18.17 9.34 -0.42
N SER A 132 18.79 10.52 -0.26
CA SER A 132 18.18 11.81 -0.66
C SER A 132 17.82 11.86 -2.14
N ALA A 133 18.68 11.29 -3.01
CA ALA A 133 18.40 11.21 -4.44
C ALA A 133 17.20 10.29 -4.74
N LEU A 134 17.13 9.11 -4.10
CA LEU A 134 16.00 8.19 -4.23
C LEU A 134 14.70 8.83 -3.70
N GLU A 135 14.75 9.47 -2.54
CA GLU A 135 13.62 10.18 -1.94
C GLU A 135 13.04 11.23 -2.88
N THR A 136 13.90 12.09 -3.43
CA THR A 136 13.49 13.13 -4.38
C THR A 136 12.78 12.53 -5.60
N LEU A 137 13.36 11.48 -6.19
CA LEU A 137 12.80 10.83 -7.38
C LEU A 137 11.50 10.09 -7.07
N ILE A 138 11.38 9.42 -5.93
CA ILE A 138 10.16 8.72 -5.52
C ILE A 138 9.00 9.70 -5.38
N LEU A 139 9.21 10.81 -4.67
CA LEU A 139 8.18 11.82 -4.47
C LEU A 139 7.73 12.44 -5.81
N GLN A 140 8.67 12.68 -6.73
CA GLN A 140 8.36 13.16 -8.08
C GLN A 140 7.55 12.15 -8.90
N GLU A 141 7.95 10.88 -8.91
CA GLU A 141 7.25 9.83 -9.65
C GLU A 141 5.82 9.61 -9.11
N ILE A 142 5.62 9.65 -7.78
CA ILE A 142 4.28 9.59 -7.17
C ILE A 142 3.42 10.77 -7.61
N LYS A 143 4.01 11.98 -7.64
CA LYS A 143 3.31 13.19 -8.05
C LYS A 143 2.87 13.16 -9.52
N MET A 144 3.73 12.64 -10.40
CA MET A 144 3.50 12.54 -11.84
C MET A 144 2.65 11.34 -12.26
N GLY A 145 2.54 10.33 -11.39
CA GLY A 145 1.77 9.12 -11.65
C GLY A 145 0.30 9.41 -11.98
N VAL A 146 -0.25 8.63 -12.91
CA VAL A 146 -1.68 8.70 -13.22
C VAL A 146 -2.47 8.13 -12.05
N LYS A 147 -3.26 8.99 -11.42
CA LYS A 147 -4.10 8.64 -10.26
C LYS A 147 -5.44 8.14 -10.76
N MET A 148 -5.77 6.92 -10.40
CA MET A 148 -7.00 6.24 -10.77
C MET A 148 -7.75 5.87 -9.49
N THR A 149 -9.05 6.15 -9.49
CA THR A 149 -9.94 5.64 -8.45
C THR A 149 -10.62 4.39 -9.02
N LEU A 150 -9.96 3.25 -8.85
CA LEU A 150 -10.59 1.94 -9.08
C LEU A 150 -10.98 1.35 -7.73
N GLU A 151 -12.08 1.87 -7.20
CA GLU A 151 -12.66 1.43 -5.93
C GLU A 151 -13.75 0.39 -6.20
N LEU A 152 -13.70 -0.72 -5.45
CA LEU A 152 -14.83 -1.63 -5.33
C LEU A 152 -15.58 -1.28 -4.04
N PRO A 153 -16.79 -0.69 -4.12
CA PRO A 153 -17.57 -0.38 -2.92
C PRO A 153 -17.93 -1.67 -2.19
N TRP A 154 -17.73 -1.70 -0.88
CA TRP A 154 -18.13 -2.84 -0.08
C TRP A 154 -19.63 -2.76 0.23
N PRO A 155 -20.41 -3.85 0.10
CA PRO A 155 -21.84 -3.79 0.36
C PRO A 155 -22.13 -3.61 1.86
N ASN A 156 -23.20 -2.87 2.18
CA ASN A 156 -23.68 -2.72 3.55
C ASN A 156 -24.61 -3.87 4.00
N ASP A 157 -25.24 -4.58 3.06
CA ASP A 157 -26.11 -5.73 3.38
C ASP A 157 -25.26 -6.96 3.74
N GLU A 158 -25.49 -7.53 4.91
CA GLU A 158 -24.71 -8.68 5.43
C GLU A 158 -24.71 -9.89 4.49
N ARG A 159 -25.80 -10.15 3.77
CA ARG A 159 -25.89 -11.28 2.82
C ARG A 159 -24.95 -11.05 1.63
N LEU A 160 -24.91 -9.81 1.14
CA LEU A 160 -23.99 -9.43 0.07
C LEU A 160 -22.54 -9.45 0.56
N GLN A 161 -22.27 -9.07 1.82
CA GLN A 161 -20.94 -9.20 2.40
C GLN A 161 -20.48 -10.66 2.44
N GLN A 162 -21.34 -11.58 2.93
CA GLN A 162 -21.02 -13.01 2.96
C GLN A 162 -20.77 -13.58 1.56
N LEU A 163 -21.58 -13.17 0.57
CA LEU A 163 -21.36 -13.56 -0.82
C LEU A 163 -20.01 -13.04 -1.35
N CYS A 164 -19.71 -11.76 -1.16
CA CYS A 164 -18.44 -11.18 -1.56
C CYS A 164 -17.26 -11.88 -0.89
N GLU A 165 -17.32 -12.17 0.40
CA GLU A 165 -16.30 -12.92 1.12
C GLU A 165 -16.12 -14.33 0.55
N ASN A 166 -17.21 -15.04 0.27
CA ASN A 166 -17.16 -16.38 -0.31
C ASN A 166 -16.53 -16.40 -1.70
N LEU A 167 -16.90 -15.46 -2.57
CA LEU A 167 -16.31 -15.30 -3.91
C LEU A 167 -14.81 -15.01 -3.81
N LEU A 168 -14.44 -14.15 -2.89
CA LEU A 168 -13.07 -13.69 -2.72
C LEU A 168 -12.14 -14.72 -2.05
N ASN A 169 -12.70 -15.68 -1.30
CA ASN A 169 -11.95 -16.74 -0.64
C ASN A 169 -11.90 -18.04 -1.45
N ASN A 170 -12.80 -18.22 -2.43
CA ASN A 170 -12.87 -19.42 -3.25
C ASN A 170 -12.56 -19.12 -4.73
N GLN A 171 -11.26 -19.13 -5.09
CA GLN A 171 -10.83 -19.02 -6.49
C GLN A 171 -11.38 -20.21 -7.30
N GLY A 172 -12.33 -19.93 -8.21
CA GLY A 172 -13.01 -20.93 -9.05
C GLY A 172 -14.48 -21.18 -8.69
N TYR A 173 -14.98 -20.60 -7.59
CA TYR A 173 -16.41 -20.60 -7.29
C TYR A 173 -17.12 -19.52 -8.11
N LEU A 174 -17.88 -19.94 -9.13
CA LEU A 174 -18.72 -19.08 -9.96
C LEU A 174 -20.19 -19.43 -9.67
N PRO A 175 -20.78 -18.88 -8.60
CA PRO A 175 -22.18 -19.09 -8.33
C PRO A 175 -23.03 -18.43 -9.43
N THR A 176 -24.08 -19.12 -9.86
CA THR A 176 -25.15 -18.48 -10.62
C THR A 176 -26.08 -17.76 -9.66
N LEU A 177 -26.90 -16.81 -10.15
CA LEU A 177 -27.90 -16.15 -9.32
C LEU A 177 -28.88 -17.16 -8.69
N ASP A 178 -29.21 -18.25 -9.41
CA ASP A 178 -30.06 -19.33 -8.89
C ASP A 178 -29.44 -20.05 -7.69
N ASN A 179 -28.11 -20.10 -7.60
CA ASN A 179 -27.39 -20.72 -6.49
C ASN A 179 -27.27 -19.80 -5.27
N LEU A 180 -27.74 -18.55 -5.38
CA LEU A 180 -27.63 -17.50 -4.36
C LEU A 180 -28.99 -17.06 -3.79
N ALA A 181 -30.09 -17.59 -4.34
CA ALA A 181 -31.47 -17.36 -3.88
C ALA A 181 -31.85 -18.34 -2.75
#